data_AF-A0A0E3Q3E7-F1
#
_entry.id   AF-A0A0E3Q3E7-F1
#
_cell.length_a   1.000
_cell.length_b   1.000
_cell.length_c   1.000
_cell.angle_alpha   90.00
_cell.angle_beta   90.00
_cell.angle_gamma   90.00
#
_symmetry.space_group_name_H-M   'P 1'
#
loop_
_entity.id
_entity.type
_entity.pdbx_description
1 polymer ?
#
loop_
_entity_poly.entity_id
_entity_poly.type
_entity_poly.pdbx_seq_one_letter_code
_entity_poly.pdbx_strand_id
1 'polypeptide(L)'
;MKPEHIPHTDLRENINYVDNDVYAVQIVHSGGEDIDLKAIEIILNVNGEQLLPYNTSNFEVQNPDGTFRIKNSDGTFKVDNSEGPDYINNDFSLGDCIVIYTTEDTITVKGKEIDLKRWDDIDMFFIDKPSQQAIQRAVLQKGAGEFPEWITPYPYGSVYDNSSETDNWLPTELVDGIDDELFTNSSIKPDRWISENYTFGISEYDLGTSDSLTNVSLMIVYNSHDNSLKNMTLSIYNGSAWTMIAYNMEEKVREDDDPVIYYITDLVKNTTQLENLVVSFSAIGHASETSGKVDWVDFVGIHVEL
;
A
#
# COMPACT_ATOMS: atom_id res chain seq x y z
N MET A 1 -11.14 6.66 32.10
CA MET A 1 -9.97 5.85 31.73
C MET A 1 -9.33 6.53 30.54
N LYS A 2 -8.00 6.62 30.49
CA LYS A 2 -7.32 6.94 29.23
C LYS A 2 -7.39 5.70 28.34
N PRO A 3 -7.56 5.83 27.01
CA PRO A 3 -7.43 4.70 26.12
C PRO A 3 -6.05 4.07 26.29
N GLU A 4 -5.98 2.77 26.09
CA GLU A 4 -4.72 2.03 26.05
C GLU A 4 -3.87 2.60 24.90
N HIS A 5 -2.58 2.77 25.14
CA HIS A 5 -1.67 3.34 24.16
C HIS A 5 -1.45 2.33 23.02
N ILE A 6 -1.53 2.81 21.78
CA ILE A 6 -1.27 2.01 20.58
C ILE A 6 0.11 2.43 20.07
N PRO A 7 1.03 1.50 19.84
CA PRO A 7 2.34 1.84 19.28
C PRO A 7 2.23 2.53 17.92
N HIS A 8 2.99 3.61 17.73
CA HIS A 8 3.14 4.29 16.45
C HIS A 8 4.34 3.71 15.70
N THR A 9 4.12 2.62 14.96
CA THR A 9 5.18 1.86 14.28
C THR A 9 4.88 1.76 12.79
N ASP A 10 5.91 1.94 11.96
CA ASP A 10 5.84 1.80 10.52
C ASP A 10 6.29 0.38 10.13
N LEU A 11 5.42 -0.39 9.46
CA LEU A 11 5.76 -1.75 9.02
C LEU A 11 5.82 -1.82 7.50
N ARG A 12 6.70 -2.68 7.00
CA ARG A 12 6.78 -3.04 5.59
C ARG A 12 6.63 -4.54 5.42
N GLU A 13 5.70 -4.96 4.58
CA GLU A 13 5.42 -6.37 4.32
C GLU A 13 6.04 -6.86 3.02
N ASN A 14 6.25 -8.17 2.94
CA ASN A 14 6.68 -8.86 1.73
C ASN A 14 6.16 -10.31 1.72
N ILE A 15 5.91 -10.85 0.52
CA ILE A 15 5.59 -12.26 0.32
C ILE A 15 6.71 -12.94 -0.45
N ASN A 16 7.17 -14.07 0.05
CA ASN A 16 8.09 -14.97 -0.64
C ASN A 16 7.34 -16.18 -1.19
N TYR A 17 7.67 -16.56 -2.44
CA TYR A 17 7.05 -17.67 -3.16
C TYR A 17 8.04 -18.79 -3.45
N VAL A 18 7.58 -20.03 -3.40
CA VAL A 18 8.30 -21.22 -3.89
C VAL A 18 7.32 -22.08 -4.69
N ASP A 19 7.64 -22.38 -5.95
CA ASP A 19 6.83 -23.26 -6.82
C ASP A 19 5.32 -22.93 -6.91
N ASN A 20 4.97 -21.63 -6.83
CA ASN A 20 3.61 -21.06 -6.79
C ASN A 20 2.86 -21.17 -5.45
N ASP A 21 3.55 -21.63 -4.41
CA ASP A 21 3.05 -21.59 -3.05
C ASP A 21 3.59 -20.35 -2.35
N VAL A 22 2.76 -19.73 -1.52
CA VAL A 22 3.25 -18.72 -0.58
C VAL A 22 4.09 -19.48 0.42
N TYR A 23 5.40 -19.20 0.46
CA TYR A 23 6.37 -19.85 1.34
C TYR A 23 6.50 -19.11 2.68
N ALA A 24 6.54 -17.78 2.62
CA ALA A 24 6.61 -16.96 3.83
C ALA A 24 5.98 -15.58 3.63
N VAL A 25 5.37 -15.09 4.70
CA VAL A 25 5.02 -13.67 4.88
C VAL A 25 6.09 -13.04 5.78
N GLN A 26 6.64 -11.92 5.35
CA GLN A 26 7.65 -11.16 6.08
C GLN A 26 7.11 -9.79 6.45
N ILE A 27 7.39 -9.36 7.69
CA ILE A 27 6.97 -8.06 8.22
C ILE A 27 8.21 -7.43 8.84
N VAL A 28 8.66 -6.31 8.26
CA VAL A 28 9.87 -5.61 8.66
C VAL A 28 9.50 -4.35 9.43
N HIS A 29 10.11 -4.14 10.59
CA HIS A 29 10.02 -2.86 11.29
C HIS A 29 10.81 -1.81 10.52
N SER A 30 10.12 -0.80 10.02
CA SER A 30 10.69 0.21 9.11
C SER A 30 10.83 1.60 9.73
N GLY A 31 10.28 1.81 10.93
CA GLY A 31 10.27 3.10 11.61
C GLY A 31 9.34 3.15 12.81
N GLY A 32 9.42 4.23 13.59
CA GLY A 32 8.52 4.47 14.72
C GLY A 32 8.94 3.80 16.04
N GLU A 33 7.95 3.46 16.86
CA GLU A 33 8.13 2.91 18.20
C GLU A 33 8.47 1.41 18.17
N ASP A 34 9.27 0.96 19.13
CA ASP A 34 9.54 -0.46 19.35
C ASP A 34 8.30 -1.14 19.93
N ILE A 35 8.07 -2.41 19.54
CA ILE A 35 6.92 -3.19 19.99
C ILE A 35 7.37 -4.43 20.76
N ASP A 36 6.80 -4.69 21.94
CA ASP A 36 6.97 -5.99 22.59
C ASP A 36 6.25 -7.07 21.77
N LEU A 37 6.99 -8.04 21.25
CA LEU A 37 6.46 -9.17 20.48
C LEU A 37 5.41 -9.98 21.25
N LYS A 38 5.40 -9.93 22.59
CA LYS A 38 4.32 -10.51 23.40
C LYS A 38 3.04 -9.71 23.39
N ALA A 39 3.08 -8.44 23.04
CA ALA A 39 1.93 -7.56 22.92
C ALA A 39 1.25 -7.64 21.56
N ILE A 40 1.82 -8.34 20.57
CA ILE A 40 1.24 -8.41 19.22
C ILE A 40 0.50 -9.71 18.91
N GLU A 41 -0.38 -9.60 17.95
CA GLU A 41 -1.02 -10.70 17.24
C GLU A 41 -1.11 -10.35 15.76
N ILE A 42 -0.78 -11.30 14.89
CA ILE A 42 -0.88 -11.11 13.44
C ILE A 42 -1.99 -12.02 12.93
N ILE A 43 -2.96 -11.44 12.25
CA ILE A 43 -4.06 -12.18 11.66
C ILE A 43 -3.93 -12.11 10.15
N LEU A 44 -3.98 -13.26 9.50
CA LEU A 44 -4.12 -13.36 8.06
C LEU A 44 -5.57 -13.68 7.73
N ASN A 45 -6.12 -13.02 6.72
CA ASN A 45 -7.43 -13.30 6.15
C ASN A 45 -7.23 -13.79 4.72
N VAL A 46 -7.67 -15.01 4.43
CA VAL A 46 -7.38 -15.69 3.18
C VAL A 46 -8.68 -16.00 2.46
N ASN A 47 -8.88 -15.44 1.28
CA ASN A 47 -10.12 -15.56 0.50
C ASN A 47 -11.37 -15.21 1.33
N GLY A 48 -11.27 -14.19 2.20
CA GLY A 48 -12.33 -13.77 3.12
C GLY A 48 -12.52 -14.66 4.36
N GLU A 49 -11.70 -15.69 4.55
CA GLU A 49 -11.68 -16.52 5.76
C GLU A 49 -10.47 -16.19 6.66
N GLN A 50 -10.76 -15.80 7.89
CA GLN A 50 -9.72 -15.50 8.88
C GLN A 50 -9.01 -16.77 9.37
N LEU A 51 -7.67 -16.75 9.33
CA LEU A 51 -6.80 -17.78 9.87
C LEU A 51 -6.72 -17.72 11.40
N LEU A 52 -6.24 -18.80 12.02
CA LEU A 52 -5.83 -18.73 13.40
C LEU A 52 -4.69 -17.70 13.56
N PRO A 53 -4.69 -16.92 14.65
CA PRO A 53 -3.72 -15.85 14.81
C PRO A 53 -2.30 -16.34 15.02
N TYR A 54 -1.35 -15.56 14.50
CA TYR A 54 0.07 -15.72 14.73
C TYR A 54 0.52 -14.86 15.90
N ASN A 55 1.38 -15.43 16.73
CA ASN A 55 2.03 -14.83 17.89
C ASN A 55 3.43 -15.45 18.04
N THR A 56 4.13 -15.13 19.11
CA THR A 56 5.52 -15.59 19.30
C THR A 56 5.69 -17.11 19.32
N SER A 57 4.61 -17.89 19.42
CA SER A 57 4.66 -19.35 19.34
C SER A 57 4.85 -19.88 17.91
N ASN A 58 4.42 -19.15 16.88
CA ASN A 58 4.29 -19.63 15.50
C ASN A 58 4.80 -18.65 14.43
N PHE A 59 5.62 -17.68 14.82
CA PHE A 59 6.48 -16.94 13.89
C PHE A 59 7.94 -16.96 14.36
N GLU A 60 8.87 -16.75 13.44
CA GLU A 60 10.28 -16.53 13.74
C GLU A 60 10.63 -15.04 13.64
N VAL A 61 11.74 -14.64 14.26
CA VAL A 61 12.22 -13.25 14.21
C VAL A 61 13.67 -13.24 13.76
N GLN A 62 13.95 -12.43 12.74
CA GLN A 62 15.27 -12.19 12.19
C GLN A 62 15.74 -10.80 12.61
N ASN A 63 16.98 -10.72 13.10
CA ASN A 63 17.65 -9.46 13.39
C ASN A 63 18.03 -8.73 12.08
N PRO A 64 18.36 -7.42 12.13
CA PRO A 64 18.73 -6.65 10.93
C PRO A 64 19.97 -7.19 10.19
N ASP A 65 20.82 -7.96 10.87
CA ASP A 65 22.00 -8.60 10.29
C ASP A 65 21.70 -9.93 9.57
N GLY A 66 20.43 -10.35 9.55
CA GLY A 66 19.96 -11.58 8.93
C GLY A 66 20.03 -12.83 9.81
N THR A 67 20.45 -12.72 11.07
CA THR A 67 20.45 -13.86 12.00
C THR A 67 19.08 -14.08 12.64
N PHE A 68 18.66 -15.34 12.83
CA PHE A 68 17.40 -15.66 13.51
C PHE A 68 17.59 -15.70 15.03
N ARG A 69 16.66 -15.06 15.75
CA ARG A 69 16.63 -15.10 17.22
C ARG A 69 16.28 -16.49 17.71
N ILE A 70 16.89 -16.89 18.82
CA ILE A 70 16.61 -18.19 19.44
C ILE A 70 15.37 -18.07 20.32
N LYS A 71 14.34 -18.87 20.02
CA LYS A 71 13.08 -18.94 20.79
C LYS A 71 13.20 -19.85 22.02
N ASN A 72 12.67 -19.40 23.15
CA ASN A 72 12.49 -20.17 24.37
C ASN A 72 11.20 -21.00 24.31
N SER A 73 11.09 -21.99 25.21
CA SER A 73 9.88 -22.83 25.33
C SER A 73 8.61 -22.07 25.73
N ASP A 74 8.74 -20.87 26.30
CA ASP A 74 7.63 -20.00 26.67
C ASP A 74 7.26 -18.99 25.55
N GLY A 75 7.87 -19.13 24.37
CA GLY A 75 7.68 -18.24 23.23
C GLY A 75 8.41 -16.90 23.33
N THR A 76 9.29 -16.68 24.30
CA THR A 76 10.17 -15.49 24.31
C THR A 76 11.38 -15.68 23.41
N PHE A 77 12.03 -14.61 22.98
CA PHE A 77 13.27 -14.66 22.21
C PHE A 77 14.49 -14.30 23.07
N LYS A 78 15.62 -14.99 22.85
CA LYS A 78 16.90 -14.73 23.55
C LYS A 78 17.73 -13.67 22.85
N VAL A 79 18.57 -12.98 23.61
CA VAL A 79 19.68 -12.18 23.07
C VAL A 79 20.79 -13.09 22.54
N ASP A 80 21.30 -12.82 21.34
CA ASP A 80 22.44 -13.56 20.80
C ASP A 80 23.69 -13.41 21.68
N ASN A 81 24.36 -14.53 21.95
CA ASN A 81 25.57 -14.65 22.77
C ASN A 81 25.41 -14.44 24.29
N SER A 82 24.20 -14.49 24.86
CA SER A 82 24.05 -14.49 26.32
C SER A 82 24.20 -15.91 26.88
N GLU A 83 25.31 -16.21 27.58
CA GLU A 83 25.48 -17.46 28.35
C GLU A 83 24.65 -17.51 29.64
N GLY A 84 23.85 -16.48 29.93
CA GLY A 84 22.98 -16.38 31.11
C GLY A 84 21.51 -16.70 30.81
N PRO A 85 20.77 -17.32 31.75
CA PRO A 85 19.39 -17.78 31.53
C PRO A 85 18.31 -16.69 31.39
N ASP A 86 18.64 -15.40 31.50
CA ASP A 86 17.64 -14.34 31.76
C ASP A 86 17.62 -13.16 30.75
N TYR A 87 18.40 -13.18 29.66
CA TYR A 87 18.38 -12.08 28.67
C TYR A 87 17.37 -12.36 27.56
N ILE A 88 16.14 -11.89 27.77
CA ILE A 88 15.04 -11.92 26.82
C ILE A 88 15.09 -10.65 25.96
N ASN A 89 15.01 -10.81 24.63
CA ASN A 89 14.81 -9.73 23.68
C ASN A 89 13.53 -9.97 22.87
N ASN A 90 12.40 -9.52 23.42
CA ASN A 90 11.14 -9.51 22.70
C ASN A 90 10.87 -8.17 22.01
N ASP A 91 11.83 -7.26 21.97
CA ASP A 91 11.60 -5.96 21.36
C ASP A 91 11.72 -6.12 19.84
N PHE A 92 10.67 -5.75 19.13
CA PHE A 92 10.62 -5.62 17.68
C PHE A 92 10.90 -4.17 17.33
N SER A 93 12.08 -3.95 16.78
CA SER A 93 12.72 -2.65 16.61
C SER A 93 13.24 -2.49 15.18
N LEU A 94 13.67 -1.28 14.84
CA LEU A 94 14.06 -0.92 13.48
C LEU A 94 14.98 -1.95 12.80
N GLY A 95 14.51 -2.48 11.67
CA GLY A 95 15.20 -3.44 10.83
C GLY A 95 15.00 -4.91 11.22
N ASP A 96 14.38 -5.20 12.37
CA ASP A 96 13.94 -6.55 12.69
C ASP A 96 12.88 -7.02 11.68
N CYS A 97 12.83 -8.33 11.41
CA CYS A 97 11.85 -8.94 10.53
C CYS A 97 11.15 -10.11 11.22
N ILE A 98 9.83 -10.06 11.32
CA ILE A 98 9.01 -11.23 11.63
C ILE A 98 8.86 -12.07 10.35
N VAL A 99 9.02 -13.38 10.48
CA VAL A 99 8.86 -14.34 9.39
C VAL A 99 7.83 -15.38 9.79
N ILE A 100 6.73 -15.44 9.04
CA ILE A 100 5.69 -16.46 9.16
C ILE A 100 5.90 -17.43 7.99
N TYR A 101 6.37 -18.63 8.28
CA TYR A 101 6.47 -19.69 7.27
C TYR A 101 5.10 -20.32 7.07
N THR A 102 4.62 -20.29 5.84
CA THR A 102 3.25 -20.68 5.49
C THR A 102 3.15 -22.10 4.96
N THR A 103 4.29 -22.71 4.61
CA THR A 103 4.40 -24.11 4.15
C THR A 103 4.95 -25.07 5.19
N GLU A 104 5.64 -24.55 6.22
CA GLU A 104 6.31 -25.38 7.24
C GLU A 104 5.39 -25.73 8.40
N ASP A 105 4.41 -24.87 8.67
CA ASP A 105 3.34 -25.09 9.63
C ASP A 105 2.01 -25.25 8.88
N THR A 106 1.22 -26.27 9.21
CA THR A 106 -0.15 -26.37 8.73
C THR A 106 -0.94 -25.14 9.20
N ILE A 107 -1.17 -24.20 8.30
CA ILE A 107 -2.04 -23.06 8.55
C ILE A 107 -3.46 -23.58 8.69
N THR A 108 -4.22 -23.10 9.67
CA THR A 108 -5.60 -23.55 9.85
C THR A 108 -6.61 -22.40 9.85
N VAL A 109 -7.68 -22.57 9.07
CA VAL A 109 -8.94 -21.84 9.24
C VAL A 109 -9.82 -22.68 10.14
N LYS A 110 -10.15 -22.21 11.35
CA LYS A 110 -11.06 -22.91 12.27
C LYS A 110 -10.69 -24.41 12.47
N GLY A 111 -9.39 -24.72 12.50
CA GLY A 111 -8.87 -26.08 12.68
C GLY A 111 -8.81 -26.95 11.41
N LYS A 112 -9.11 -26.39 10.23
CA LYS A 112 -8.92 -27.05 8.93
C LYS A 112 -7.64 -26.54 8.28
N GLU A 113 -6.75 -27.45 7.91
CA GLU A 113 -5.52 -27.12 7.19
C GLU A 113 -5.81 -26.47 5.84
N ILE A 114 -5.06 -25.41 5.54
CA ILE A 114 -5.07 -24.74 4.25
C ILE A 114 -3.64 -24.59 3.73
N ASP A 115 -3.53 -24.52 2.41
CA ASP A 115 -2.27 -24.40 1.70
C ASP A 115 -2.34 -23.08 0.92
N LEU A 116 -1.52 -22.11 1.31
CA LEU A 116 -1.58 -20.76 0.75
C LEU A 116 -0.92 -20.74 -0.63
N LYS A 117 -1.71 -20.36 -1.62
CA LYS A 117 -1.31 -20.28 -3.02
C LYS A 117 -1.02 -18.86 -3.42
N ARG A 118 -0.19 -18.72 -4.45
CA ARG A 118 0.12 -17.45 -5.12
C ARG A 118 -1.10 -16.71 -5.72
N TRP A 119 -2.28 -17.33 -5.67
CA TRP A 119 -3.54 -16.80 -6.21
C TRP A 119 -4.63 -16.67 -5.15
N ASP A 120 -4.29 -16.75 -3.87
CA ASP A 120 -5.24 -16.47 -2.80
C ASP A 120 -5.32 -14.95 -2.53
N ASP A 121 -6.50 -14.43 -2.21
CA ASP A 121 -6.61 -13.11 -1.60
C ASP A 121 -6.07 -13.20 -0.17
N ILE A 122 -5.09 -12.39 0.21
CA ILE A 122 -4.47 -12.40 1.54
C ILE A 122 -4.43 -10.98 2.11
N ASP A 123 -5.25 -10.71 3.11
CA ASP A 123 -5.09 -9.53 3.98
C ASP A 123 -4.30 -9.90 5.24
N MET A 124 -3.62 -8.92 5.82
CA MET A 124 -2.95 -9.00 7.10
C MET A 124 -3.44 -7.88 8.03
N PHE A 125 -3.64 -8.24 9.29
CA PHE A 125 -3.85 -7.32 10.38
C PHE A 125 -2.76 -7.53 11.42
N PHE A 126 -1.97 -6.49 11.68
CA PHE A 126 -1.01 -6.45 12.75
C PHE A 126 -1.67 -5.76 13.96
N ILE A 127 -1.94 -6.52 15.02
CA ILE A 127 -2.83 -6.11 16.11
C ILE A 127 -2.04 -5.92 17.41
N ASP A 128 -2.27 -4.80 18.08
CA ASP A 128 -1.87 -4.57 19.47
C ASP A 128 -2.89 -5.24 20.41
N LYS A 129 -2.48 -6.30 21.11
CA LYS A 129 -3.36 -7.05 22.02
C LYS A 129 -3.83 -6.23 23.23
N PRO A 130 -3.01 -5.40 23.90
CA PRO A 130 -3.50 -4.55 24.97
C PRO A 130 -4.70 -3.69 24.56
N SER A 131 -4.59 -2.93 23.47
CA SER A 131 -5.67 -2.06 22.98
C SER A 131 -6.74 -2.77 22.16
N GLN A 132 -6.45 -3.97 21.64
CA GLN A 132 -7.26 -4.71 20.66
C GLN A 132 -7.46 -3.94 19.35
N GLN A 133 -6.54 -3.05 18.99
CA GLN A 133 -6.60 -2.25 17.77
C GLN A 133 -5.53 -2.71 16.77
N ALA A 134 -5.86 -2.60 15.48
CA ALA A 134 -4.87 -2.82 14.42
C ALA A 134 -3.88 -1.65 14.42
N ILE A 135 -2.60 -1.98 14.55
CA ILE A 135 -1.48 -1.06 14.27
C ILE A 135 -1.40 -0.84 12.75
N GLN A 136 -1.52 -1.93 11.98
CA GLN A 136 -1.47 -1.90 10.52
C GLN A 136 -2.45 -2.91 9.92
N ARG A 137 -3.12 -2.52 8.85
CA ARG A 137 -3.81 -3.42 7.93
C ARG A 137 -3.07 -3.35 6.59
N ALA A 138 -2.65 -4.48 6.06
CA ALA A 138 -2.03 -4.55 4.75
C ALA A 138 -2.74 -5.59 3.90
N VAL A 139 -2.96 -5.31 2.63
CA VAL A 139 -3.34 -6.34 1.68
C VAL A 139 -2.04 -6.88 1.08
N LEU A 140 -1.76 -8.15 1.33
CA LEU A 140 -0.49 -8.77 0.95
C LEU A 140 -0.53 -9.35 -0.46
N GLN A 141 -1.69 -9.88 -0.87
CA GLN A 141 -1.91 -10.50 -2.17
C GLN A 141 -3.39 -10.38 -2.56
N LYS A 142 -3.67 -10.17 -3.84
CA LYS A 142 -4.99 -10.49 -4.41
C LYS A 142 -4.88 -11.77 -5.20
N GLY A 143 -5.90 -12.60 -5.07
CA GLY A 143 -6.08 -13.77 -5.86
C GLY A 143 -6.52 -13.44 -7.28
N ALA A 144 -6.66 -14.50 -8.10
CA ALA A 144 -7.29 -14.40 -9.41
C ALA A 144 -8.80 -14.12 -9.22
N GLY A 145 -9.15 -12.85 -9.02
CA GLY A 145 -10.51 -12.37 -8.77
C GLY A 145 -10.99 -11.38 -9.85
N GLU A 146 -12.28 -11.03 -9.79
CA GLU A 146 -12.79 -9.89 -10.56
C GLU A 146 -12.12 -8.62 -10.04
N PHE A 147 -11.49 -7.85 -10.93
CA PHE A 147 -11.01 -6.53 -10.55
C PHE A 147 -12.17 -5.69 -10.05
N PRO A 148 -11.93 -4.81 -9.05
CA PRO A 148 -12.87 -3.73 -8.83
C PRO A 148 -13.08 -3.01 -10.16
N GLU A 149 -14.28 -2.46 -10.36
CA GLU A 149 -14.59 -1.68 -11.56
C GLU A 149 -13.52 -0.62 -11.82
N TRP A 150 -12.94 -0.06 -10.75
CA TRP A 150 -11.79 0.82 -10.81
C TRP A 150 -10.68 0.34 -9.87
N ILE A 151 -9.48 0.15 -10.42
CA ILE A 151 -8.25 -0.18 -9.70
C ILE A 151 -7.61 1.13 -9.28
N THR A 152 -7.52 1.38 -7.98
CA THR A 152 -6.91 2.59 -7.41
C THR A 152 -5.48 2.29 -6.93
N PRO A 153 -4.69 3.32 -6.55
CA PRO A 153 -3.41 3.11 -5.88
C PRO A 153 -3.53 2.32 -4.58
N TYR A 154 -4.67 2.33 -3.90
CA TYR A 154 -4.87 1.50 -2.73
C TYR A 154 -5.15 0.04 -3.13
N PRO A 155 -4.51 -0.96 -2.50
CA PRO A 155 -3.46 -0.91 -1.48
C PRO A 155 -2.03 -1.10 -2.01
N TYR A 156 -1.86 -1.37 -3.31
CA TYR A 156 -0.59 -1.89 -3.87
C TYR A 156 0.25 -0.86 -4.64
N GLY A 157 -0.39 0.24 -4.98
CA GLY A 157 0.19 1.37 -5.64
C GLY A 157 0.93 2.30 -4.70
N SER A 158 1.09 3.53 -5.14
CA SER A 158 1.73 4.58 -4.36
C SER A 158 1.23 5.93 -4.81
N VAL A 159 1.18 6.87 -3.86
CA VAL A 159 0.85 8.28 -4.11
C VAL A 159 2.05 9.11 -3.70
N TYR A 160 2.58 9.89 -4.62
CA TYR A 160 3.72 10.77 -4.37
C TYR A 160 3.38 12.20 -4.72
N ASP A 161 3.58 13.13 -3.79
CA ASP A 161 3.40 14.57 -3.99
C ASP A 161 4.73 15.32 -3.81
N ASN A 162 5.03 16.24 -4.73
CA ASN A 162 6.20 17.13 -4.68
C ASN A 162 5.86 18.61 -4.38
N SER A 163 4.63 18.91 -3.98
CA SER A 163 4.17 20.27 -3.70
C SER A 163 4.83 20.87 -2.44
N SER A 164 5.19 20.02 -1.47
CA SER A 164 5.85 20.39 -0.22
C SER A 164 7.38 20.57 -0.36
N GLU A 165 8.03 21.06 0.70
CA GLU A 165 9.51 21.19 0.75
C GLU A 165 10.20 19.86 1.07
N THR A 166 9.46 18.95 1.69
CA THR A 166 9.79 17.55 1.78
C THR A 166 8.91 16.85 0.76
N ASP A 167 9.50 16.26 -0.28
CA ASP A 167 8.77 15.37 -1.17
C ASP A 167 8.17 14.23 -0.33
N ASN A 168 6.86 14.04 -0.40
CA ASN A 168 6.13 13.19 0.55
C ASN A 168 5.36 12.10 -0.19
N TRP A 169 5.61 10.85 0.21
CA TRP A 169 4.71 9.75 -0.06
C TRP A 169 3.45 9.95 0.79
N LEU A 170 2.28 9.84 0.16
CA LEU A 170 0.98 10.00 0.81
C LEU A 170 0.30 8.63 0.99
N PRO A 171 -0.58 8.49 1.99
CA PRO A 171 -1.43 7.31 2.11
C PRO A 171 -2.26 7.11 0.84
N THR A 172 -2.30 5.87 0.35
CA THR A 172 -3.03 5.49 -0.88
C THR A 172 -4.55 5.53 -0.73
N GLU A 173 -5.04 5.44 0.50
CA GLU A 173 -6.45 5.59 0.91
C GLU A 173 -6.98 7.01 0.65
N LEU A 174 -6.12 8.00 0.40
CA LEU A 174 -6.57 9.36 0.06
C LEU A 174 -7.11 9.48 -1.36
N VAL A 175 -7.02 8.41 -2.18
CA VAL A 175 -7.44 8.43 -3.58
C VAL A 175 -8.21 7.16 -3.99
N ASP A 176 -8.77 6.43 -3.01
CA ASP A 176 -9.44 5.14 -3.24
C ASP A 176 -10.98 5.21 -3.25
N GLY A 177 -11.56 6.33 -2.81
CA GLY A 177 -12.98 6.63 -2.81
C GLY A 177 -13.31 7.91 -3.58
N ILE A 178 -14.60 8.14 -3.85
CA ILE A 178 -15.09 9.44 -4.34
C ILE A 178 -16.01 9.99 -3.25
N ASP A 179 -15.82 11.25 -2.88
CA ASP A 179 -16.62 11.98 -1.89
C ASP A 179 -16.69 11.29 -0.51
N ASP A 180 -15.60 10.64 -0.09
CA ASP A 180 -15.52 9.93 1.20
C ASP A 180 -14.88 10.78 2.33
N GLU A 181 -14.66 12.06 2.06
CA GLU A 181 -13.97 13.04 2.91
C GLU A 181 -12.45 12.78 3.05
N LEU A 182 -11.87 11.88 2.26
CA LEU A 182 -10.44 11.61 2.17
C LEU A 182 -9.90 12.07 0.81
N PHE A 183 -8.94 12.97 0.82
CA PHE A 183 -8.32 13.49 -0.40
C PHE A 183 -6.88 13.93 -0.14
N THR A 184 -6.08 14.01 -1.19
CA THR A 184 -4.72 14.56 -1.11
C THR A 184 -4.75 16.06 -0.82
N ASN A 185 -3.64 16.65 -0.39
CA ASN A 185 -3.63 18.07 -0.06
C ASN A 185 -2.31 18.70 -0.49
N SER A 186 -2.29 19.19 -1.72
CA SER A 186 -1.11 19.71 -2.40
C SER A 186 -0.99 21.21 -2.19
N SER A 187 0.16 21.66 -1.70
CA SER A 187 0.42 23.07 -1.42
C SER A 187 0.78 23.85 -2.68
N ILE A 188 -0.02 24.86 -3.02
CA ILE A 188 0.19 25.65 -4.24
C ILE A 188 1.22 26.77 -3.98
N LYS A 189 2.44 26.60 -4.50
CA LYS A 189 3.51 27.59 -4.42
C LYS A 189 3.68 28.39 -5.71
N PRO A 190 3.98 29.70 -5.66
CA PRO A 190 4.13 30.53 -6.86
C PRO A 190 5.24 30.03 -7.78
N ASP A 191 4.92 29.97 -9.07
CA ASP A 191 5.84 29.69 -10.18
C ASP A 191 6.62 28.36 -10.04
N ARG A 192 6.13 27.45 -9.21
CA ARG A 192 6.69 26.11 -9.01
C ARG A 192 5.84 25.08 -9.75
N TRP A 193 6.52 24.17 -10.43
CA TRP A 193 5.90 22.95 -10.92
C TRP A 193 5.60 22.03 -9.74
N ILE A 194 4.32 21.67 -9.62
CA ILE A 194 3.83 20.67 -8.67
C ILE A 194 3.26 19.49 -9.44
N SER A 195 3.34 18.31 -8.85
CA SER A 195 2.81 17.08 -9.42
C SER A 195 2.53 16.04 -8.35
N GLU A 196 1.40 15.37 -8.52
CA GLU A 196 1.10 14.11 -7.84
C GLU A 196 1.24 12.95 -8.82
N ASN A 197 1.95 11.90 -8.41
CA ASN A 197 2.20 10.71 -9.20
C ASN A 197 1.59 9.48 -8.53
N TYR A 198 0.91 8.66 -9.33
CA TYR A 198 0.14 7.51 -8.89
C TYR A 198 0.63 6.25 -9.59
N THR A 199 0.96 5.22 -8.82
CA THR A 199 1.12 3.85 -9.31
C THR A 199 -0.02 2.99 -8.79
N PHE A 200 -0.30 1.85 -9.42
CA PHE A 200 -1.47 1.01 -9.11
C PHE A 200 -1.11 -0.38 -8.58
N GLY A 201 0.18 -0.75 -8.62
CA GLY A 201 0.64 -2.06 -8.15
C GLY A 201 0.03 -3.26 -8.90
N ILE A 202 -0.44 -3.05 -10.15
CA ILE A 202 -1.01 -4.10 -10.98
C ILE A 202 0.10 -5.04 -11.46
N SER A 203 -0.14 -6.35 -11.41
CA SER A 203 0.71 -7.38 -12.00
C SER A 203 0.00 -8.17 -13.10
N GLU A 204 0.78 -8.77 -14.01
CA GLU A 204 0.31 -9.73 -15.02
C GLU A 204 -0.45 -10.91 -14.40
N TYR A 205 -0.15 -11.22 -13.14
CA TYR A 205 -0.76 -12.29 -12.36
C TYR A 205 -2.16 -11.92 -11.88
N ASP A 206 -2.36 -10.67 -11.44
CA ASP A 206 -3.68 -10.17 -11.05
C ASP A 206 -4.65 -10.24 -12.24
N LEU A 207 -4.13 -10.03 -13.46
CA LEU A 207 -4.91 -10.05 -14.71
C LEU A 207 -5.27 -11.45 -15.20
N GLY A 208 -4.74 -12.50 -14.56
CA GLY A 208 -5.05 -13.91 -14.88
C GLY A 208 -4.67 -14.36 -16.30
N THR A 209 -4.08 -13.49 -17.11
CA THR A 209 -3.75 -13.72 -18.51
C THR A 209 -2.57 -12.82 -18.92
N SER A 210 -1.83 -13.26 -19.94
CA SER A 210 -0.93 -12.39 -20.71
C SER A 210 -1.62 -11.80 -21.95
N ASP A 211 -2.96 -11.81 -21.99
CA ASP A 211 -3.73 -11.46 -23.18
C ASP A 211 -3.70 -9.94 -23.46
N SER A 212 -4.04 -9.59 -24.69
CA SER A 212 -4.12 -8.21 -25.14
C SER A 212 -5.29 -7.50 -24.47
N LEU A 213 -5.00 -6.43 -23.73
CA LEU A 213 -6.00 -5.56 -23.12
C LEU A 213 -6.93 -5.00 -24.21
N THR A 214 -8.25 -5.22 -24.08
CA THR A 214 -9.24 -4.73 -25.04
C THR A 214 -9.64 -3.28 -24.75
N ASN A 215 -9.57 -2.87 -23.48
CA ASN A 215 -9.83 -1.51 -23.05
C ASN A 215 -9.04 -1.15 -21.79
N VAL A 216 -8.49 0.06 -21.77
CA VAL A 216 -7.89 0.66 -20.57
C VAL A 216 -8.40 2.09 -20.46
N SER A 217 -9.09 2.38 -19.37
CA SER A 217 -9.64 3.71 -19.07
C SER A 217 -9.08 4.24 -17.76
N LEU A 218 -8.80 5.55 -17.71
CA LEU A 218 -8.32 6.25 -16.53
C LEU A 218 -9.37 7.26 -16.08
N MET A 219 -9.71 7.25 -14.80
CA MET A 219 -10.55 8.25 -14.16
C MET A 219 -9.72 9.08 -13.17
N ILE A 220 -9.97 10.39 -13.13
CA ILE A 220 -9.44 11.27 -12.09
C ILE A 220 -10.54 12.22 -11.59
N VAL A 221 -10.61 12.37 -10.28
CA VAL A 221 -11.45 13.36 -9.58
C VAL A 221 -10.54 14.26 -8.78
N TYR A 222 -10.59 15.56 -9.08
CA TYR A 222 -9.71 16.56 -8.50
C TYR A 222 -10.43 17.90 -8.36
N ASN A 223 -9.90 18.76 -7.52
CA ASN A 223 -10.33 20.13 -7.37
C ASN A 223 -9.13 21.06 -7.40
N SER A 224 -9.25 22.05 -8.27
CA SER A 224 -8.33 23.16 -8.34
C SER A 224 -9.16 24.40 -8.08
N HIS A 225 -9.24 24.81 -6.82
CA HIS A 225 -9.96 26.02 -6.46
C HIS A 225 -9.32 27.22 -7.18
N ASP A 226 -10.08 27.84 -8.07
CA ASP A 226 -9.75 29.07 -8.81
C ASP A 226 -8.47 29.00 -9.69
N ASN A 227 -8.06 30.16 -10.24
CA ASN A 227 -6.91 30.31 -11.15
C ASN A 227 -5.53 30.18 -10.46
N SER A 228 -5.47 29.45 -9.35
CA SER A 228 -4.24 29.19 -8.60
C SER A 228 -3.38 28.12 -9.23
N LEU A 229 -3.90 27.31 -10.14
CA LEU A 229 -3.12 26.40 -10.96
C LEU A 229 -3.12 26.87 -12.42
N LYS A 230 -1.96 26.77 -13.07
CA LYS A 230 -1.79 27.03 -14.50
C LYS A 230 -1.20 25.81 -15.18
N ASN A 231 -1.49 25.67 -16.47
CA ASN A 231 -0.96 24.56 -17.29
C ASN A 231 -1.23 23.19 -16.63
N MET A 232 -2.44 22.97 -16.12
CA MET A 232 -2.83 21.68 -15.56
C MET A 232 -2.77 20.61 -16.66
N THR A 233 -2.05 19.53 -16.39
CA THR A 233 -1.87 18.42 -17.32
C THR A 233 -2.06 17.08 -16.63
N LEU A 234 -2.54 16.11 -17.42
CA LEU A 234 -2.55 14.71 -17.05
C LEU A 234 -1.62 13.99 -18.01
N SER A 235 -0.65 13.27 -17.47
CA SER A 235 0.33 12.51 -18.24
C SER A 235 0.43 11.08 -17.71
N ILE A 236 0.83 10.15 -18.57
CA ILE A 236 1.09 8.77 -18.18
C ILE A 236 2.48 8.32 -18.62
N TYR A 237 3.11 7.47 -17.82
CA TYR A 237 4.30 6.70 -18.17
C TYR A 237 3.94 5.22 -18.14
N ASN A 238 4.31 4.46 -19.16
CA ASN A 238 3.93 3.06 -19.33
C ASN A 238 5.16 2.12 -19.37
N GLY A 239 6.27 2.53 -18.73
CA GLY A 239 7.56 1.83 -18.83
C GLY A 239 8.47 2.30 -19.97
N SER A 240 8.05 3.26 -20.80
CA SER A 240 8.87 3.74 -21.92
C SER A 240 9.08 5.25 -21.96
N ALA A 241 8.00 6.04 -22.04
CA ALA A 241 8.06 7.49 -22.11
C ALA A 241 6.81 8.13 -21.51
N TRP A 242 6.98 9.35 -20.98
CA TRP A 242 5.87 10.18 -20.54
C TRP A 242 5.09 10.68 -21.75
N THR A 243 3.77 10.44 -21.73
CA THR A 243 2.82 10.89 -22.75
C THR A 243 1.75 11.73 -22.08
N MET A 244 1.60 12.97 -22.51
CA MET A 244 0.53 13.85 -22.05
C MET A 244 -0.79 13.47 -22.72
N ILE A 245 -1.81 13.18 -21.92
CA ILE A 245 -3.14 12.76 -22.38
C ILE A 245 -4.20 13.87 -22.22
N ALA A 246 -3.95 14.84 -21.34
CA ALA A 246 -4.76 16.05 -21.19
C ALA A 246 -3.88 17.26 -20.93
N TYR A 247 -4.29 18.42 -21.46
CA TYR A 247 -3.59 19.70 -21.32
C TYR A 247 -4.60 20.82 -21.10
N ASN A 248 -4.26 21.81 -20.28
CA ASN A 248 -5.14 22.89 -19.85
C ASN A 248 -6.49 22.34 -19.36
N MET A 249 -6.41 21.36 -18.46
CA MET A 249 -7.59 20.80 -17.82
C MET A 249 -8.38 21.93 -17.14
N GLU A 250 -9.71 21.80 -17.10
CA GLU A 250 -10.58 22.85 -16.56
C GLU A 250 -10.44 22.94 -15.04
N GLU A 251 -10.65 24.14 -14.50
CA GLU A 251 -10.78 24.31 -13.05
C GLU A 251 -12.07 23.64 -12.58
N LYS A 252 -11.95 22.62 -11.73
CA LYS A 252 -13.09 22.00 -11.06
C LYS A 252 -13.26 22.59 -9.67
N VAL A 253 -14.46 23.09 -9.40
CA VAL A 253 -14.81 23.83 -8.17
C VAL A 253 -15.69 23.00 -7.23
N ARG A 254 -16.22 21.86 -7.68
CA ARG A 254 -17.09 20.97 -6.88
C ARG A 254 -16.85 19.49 -7.17
N GLU A 255 -17.05 18.71 -6.11
CA GLU A 255 -17.26 17.25 -6.09
C GLU A 255 -18.40 16.79 -7.03
N ASP A 256 -19.45 17.62 -7.20
CA ASP A 256 -20.64 17.30 -8.01
C ASP A 256 -20.44 17.19 -9.54
N ASP A 257 -19.25 17.51 -10.09
CA ASP A 257 -19.01 17.44 -11.53
C ASP A 257 -18.63 16.02 -11.95
N ASP A 258 -19.34 15.46 -12.94
CA ASP A 258 -19.12 14.11 -13.46
C ASP A 258 -17.60 13.80 -13.62
N PRO A 259 -17.14 12.64 -13.14
CA PRO A 259 -15.74 12.26 -13.21
C PRO A 259 -15.27 12.23 -14.67
N VAL A 260 -14.04 12.71 -14.90
CA VAL A 260 -13.48 12.73 -16.26
C VAL A 260 -12.80 11.40 -16.54
N ILE A 261 -13.25 10.73 -17.60
CA ILE A 261 -12.71 9.43 -18.04
C ILE A 261 -11.89 9.63 -19.33
N TYR A 262 -10.67 9.10 -19.31
CA TYR A 262 -9.72 9.11 -20.42
C TYR A 262 -9.47 7.69 -20.93
N TYR A 263 -9.76 7.43 -22.20
CA TYR A 263 -9.44 6.15 -22.84
C TYR A 263 -7.97 6.12 -23.25
N ILE A 264 -7.19 5.21 -22.66
CA ILE A 264 -5.73 5.13 -22.84
C ILE A 264 -5.26 3.79 -23.43
N THR A 265 -6.18 2.97 -23.96
CA THR A 265 -5.89 1.66 -24.60
C THR A 265 -4.81 1.74 -25.67
N ASP A 266 -4.76 2.83 -26.46
CA ASP A 266 -3.73 3.02 -27.49
C ASP A 266 -2.32 3.23 -26.92
N LEU A 267 -2.22 3.61 -25.65
CA LEU A 267 -0.98 3.89 -24.94
C LEU A 267 -0.57 2.74 -24.01
N VAL A 268 -1.52 1.94 -23.51
CA VAL A 268 -1.30 0.78 -22.63
C VAL A 268 -1.92 -0.46 -23.29
N LYS A 269 -1.09 -1.24 -23.98
CA LYS A 269 -1.54 -2.32 -24.90
C LYS A 269 -1.40 -3.72 -24.33
N ASN A 270 -0.62 -3.88 -23.27
CA ASN A 270 -0.32 -5.18 -22.68
C ASN A 270 -0.10 -5.03 -21.17
N THR A 271 -0.10 -6.18 -20.49
CA THR A 271 0.11 -6.28 -19.05
C THR A 271 1.40 -5.59 -18.61
N THR A 272 2.54 -5.83 -19.26
CA THR A 272 3.81 -5.18 -18.90
C THR A 272 3.73 -3.64 -18.91
N GLN A 273 3.04 -3.04 -19.87
CA GLN A 273 2.85 -1.58 -19.91
C GLN A 273 1.91 -1.09 -18.80
N LEU A 274 0.94 -1.90 -18.42
CA LEU A 274 0.00 -1.63 -17.33
C LEU A 274 0.69 -1.77 -15.96
N GLU A 275 1.55 -2.76 -15.76
CA GLU A 275 2.36 -2.92 -14.53
C GLU A 275 3.28 -1.73 -14.30
N ASN A 276 3.82 -1.15 -15.38
CA ASN A 276 4.70 0.02 -15.32
C ASN A 276 3.94 1.35 -15.41
N LEU A 277 2.61 1.32 -15.31
CA LEU A 277 1.78 2.52 -15.44
C LEU A 277 1.99 3.46 -14.24
N VAL A 278 2.38 4.69 -14.55
CA VAL A 278 2.37 5.84 -13.63
C VAL A 278 1.49 6.92 -14.23
N VAL A 279 0.57 7.44 -13.44
CA VAL A 279 -0.26 8.60 -13.81
C VAL A 279 0.30 9.83 -13.09
N SER A 280 0.40 10.96 -13.76
CA SER A 280 0.88 12.22 -13.20
C SER A 280 -0.12 13.34 -13.44
N PHE A 281 -0.69 13.87 -12.37
CA PHE A 281 -1.43 15.12 -12.37
C PHE A 281 -0.47 16.24 -12.01
N SER A 282 -0.32 17.25 -12.88
CA SER A 282 0.72 18.27 -12.69
C SER A 282 0.30 19.64 -13.16
N ALA A 283 0.82 20.67 -12.50
CA ALA A 283 0.48 22.06 -12.75
C ALA A 283 1.61 23.02 -12.33
N ILE A 284 1.49 24.28 -12.73
CA ILE A 284 2.31 25.40 -12.26
C ILE A 284 1.48 26.19 -11.26
N GLY A 285 1.99 26.33 -10.03
CA GLY A 285 1.33 27.15 -9.02
C GLY A 285 1.33 28.63 -9.38
N HIS A 286 0.19 29.28 -9.19
CA HIS A 286 -0.10 30.67 -9.47
C HIS A 286 -0.82 31.34 -8.29
N ALA A 287 -0.35 31.04 -7.08
CA ALA A 287 -0.83 31.62 -5.84
C ALA A 287 0.30 32.39 -5.12
N SER A 288 -0.04 33.40 -4.31
CA SER A 288 0.99 34.06 -3.48
C SER A 288 1.50 33.11 -2.40
N GLU A 289 2.78 33.24 -2.02
CA GLU A 289 3.41 32.41 -0.96
C GLU A 289 2.60 32.39 0.35
N THR A 290 1.92 33.49 0.70
CA THR A 290 1.14 33.62 1.93
C THR A 290 -0.33 33.23 1.80
N SER A 291 -0.74 32.66 0.65
CA SER A 291 -2.15 32.39 0.38
C SER A 291 -2.69 31.17 1.13
N GLY A 292 -1.83 30.21 1.48
CA GLY A 292 -2.24 28.94 2.08
C GLY A 292 -3.17 28.12 1.18
N LYS A 293 -3.14 28.37 -0.13
CA LYS A 293 -3.99 27.66 -1.09
C LYS A 293 -3.47 26.27 -1.34
N VAL A 294 -4.43 25.38 -1.56
CA VAL A 294 -4.20 23.97 -1.80
C VAL A 294 -5.08 23.47 -2.93
N ASP A 295 -4.60 22.48 -3.66
CA ASP A 295 -5.35 21.62 -4.55
C ASP A 295 -5.43 20.22 -3.97
N TRP A 296 -6.39 19.43 -4.46
CA TRP A 296 -6.58 18.08 -3.97
C TRP A 296 -7.06 17.15 -5.08
N VAL A 297 -6.69 15.88 -4.94
CA VAL A 297 -7.17 14.76 -5.74
C VAL A 297 -7.89 13.82 -4.79
N ASP A 298 -9.12 13.49 -5.15
CA ASP A 298 -10.04 12.66 -4.36
C ASP A 298 -10.06 11.23 -4.89
N PHE A 299 -9.88 11.05 -6.20
CA PHE A 299 -9.87 9.71 -6.80
C PHE A 299 -8.95 9.60 -8.00
N VAL A 300 -8.23 8.48 -8.09
CA VAL A 300 -7.54 8.06 -9.31
C VAL A 300 -7.75 6.57 -9.51
N GLY A 301 -8.32 6.17 -10.66
CA GLY A 301 -8.63 4.78 -10.93
C GLY A 301 -8.36 4.36 -12.37
N ILE A 302 -7.95 3.10 -12.55
CA ILE A 302 -7.82 2.45 -13.86
C ILE A 302 -8.86 1.36 -13.99
N HIS A 303 -9.62 1.38 -15.08
CA HIS A 303 -10.49 0.30 -15.49
C HIS A 303 -9.84 -0.49 -16.63
N VAL A 304 -9.89 -1.83 -16.56
CA VAL A 304 -9.26 -2.73 -17.53
C VAL A 304 -10.26 -3.78 -17.99
N GLU A 305 -10.36 -3.96 -19.31
CA GLU A 305 -11.08 -5.07 -19.95
C GLU A 305 -10.07 -5.94 -20.72
N LEU A 306 -10.25 -7.26 -20.64
CA LEU A 306 -9.42 -8.29 -21.30
C LEU A 306 -10.04 -8.78 -22.61
#